data_AF-A0A380VF48-F1
#
_entry.id   AF-A0A380VF48-F1
#
_cell.length_a   1.000
_cell.length_b   1.000
_cell.length_c   1.000
_cell.angle_alpha   90.00
_cell.angle_beta   90.00
_cell.angle_gamma   90.00
#
_symmetry.space_group_name_H-M   'P 1'
#
loop_
_entity.id
_entity.type
_entity.pdbx_description
1 polymer ?
#
loop_
_entity_poly.entity_id
_entity_poly.type
_entity_poly.pdbx_seq_one_letter_code
_entity_poly.pdbx_strand_id
1 'polypeptide(L)'
;MFACDKGLSEKEIRALGRQADFLIIDGAPRIEKAMTDSIKLADYILIPLKPSQFDIWACKDSIELVQARMQIDDKLKAGLVISQTNKQADKFS
;
A
#
# COMPACT_ATOMS: atom_id res chain seq x y z
N MET A 1 3.51 -14.85 10.03
CA MET A 1 3.74 -13.56 9.35
C MET A 1 4.79 -13.79 8.27
N PHE A 2 4.40 -13.71 7.00
CA PHE A 2 5.32 -13.75 5.87
C PHE A 2 5.49 -12.33 5.35
N ALA A 3 6.73 -11.88 5.18
CA ALA A 3 7.09 -10.61 4.55
C ALA A 3 7.87 -10.93 3.28
N CYS A 4 7.41 -10.40 2.14
CA CYS A 4 8.04 -10.59 0.84
C CYS A 4 8.42 -9.24 0.24
N ASP A 5 9.71 -9.10 -0.06
CA ASP A 5 10.33 -7.93 -0.73
C ASP A 5 10.30 -8.05 -2.27
N LYS A 6 10.26 -9.30 -2.78
CA LYS A 6 10.13 -9.57 -4.22
C LYS A 6 8.66 -9.76 -4.54
N GLY A 7 8.11 -8.92 -5.41
CA GLY A 7 6.70 -8.94 -5.80
C GLY A 7 6.18 -10.34 -6.09
N LEU A 8 5.07 -10.71 -5.45
CA LEU A 8 4.45 -12.03 -5.56
C LEU A 8 3.41 -12.06 -6.68
N SER A 9 3.29 -13.21 -7.34
CA SER A 9 2.18 -13.45 -8.26
C SER A 9 0.87 -13.69 -7.49
N GLU A 10 -0.26 -13.45 -8.16
CA GLU A 10 -1.59 -13.76 -7.60
C GLU A 10 -1.69 -15.19 -7.05
N LYS A 11 -1.10 -16.18 -7.75
CA LYS A 11 -1.13 -17.59 -7.35
C LYS A 11 -0.39 -17.82 -6.03
N GLU A 12 0.75 -17.17 -5.85
CA GLU A 12 1.57 -17.28 -4.63
C GLU A 12 0.88 -16.60 -3.44
N ILE A 13 0.32 -15.40 -3.65
CA ILE A 13 -0.45 -14.69 -2.61
C ILE A 13 -1.59 -15.57 -2.11
N ARG A 14 -2.36 -16.18 -3.01
CA ARG A 14 -3.44 -17.11 -2.64
C ARG A 14 -2.94 -18.35 -1.92
N ALA A 15 -1.76 -18.88 -2.29
CA ALA A 15 -1.19 -20.06 -1.65
C ALA A 15 -0.69 -19.77 -0.23
N LEU A 16 -0.02 -18.63 -0.04
CA LEU A 16 0.48 -18.18 1.26
C LEU A 16 -0.67 -17.74 2.19
N GLY A 17 -1.69 -17.07 1.66
CA GLY A 17 -2.87 -16.64 2.42
C GLY A 17 -3.70 -17.79 3.00
N ARG A 18 -3.56 -19.02 2.48
CA ARG A 18 -4.18 -20.22 3.07
C ARG A 18 -3.38 -20.81 4.24
N GLN A 19 -2.14 -20.38 4.44
CA GLN A 19 -1.20 -20.95 5.40
C GLN A 19 -0.86 -19.98 6.54
N ALA A 20 -1.39 -18.77 6.52
CA ALA A 20 -1.09 -17.73 7.50
C ALA A 20 -2.36 -16.96 7.87
N ASP A 21 -2.44 -16.53 9.14
CA ASP A 21 -3.50 -15.63 9.60
C ASP A 21 -3.36 -14.24 8.97
N PHE A 22 -2.12 -13.81 8.72
CA PHE A 22 -1.78 -12.52 8.14
C PHE A 22 -0.63 -12.63 7.14
N LEU A 23 -0.81 -11.99 5.98
CA LEU A 23 0.21 -11.82 4.94
C LEU A 23 0.44 -10.32 4.74
N ILE A 24 1.69 -9.88 4.91
CA ILE A 24 2.08 -8.47 4.71
C ILE A 24 2.97 -8.41 3.48
N ILE A 25 2.51 -7.65 2.49
CA ILE A 25 3.22 -7.44 1.23
C ILE A 25 3.78 -6.03 1.25
N ASP A 26 5.11 -5.92 1.17
CA ASP A 26 5.74 -4.62 0.98
C ASP A 26 5.65 -4.25 -0.51
N GLY A 27 5.04 -3.10 -0.80
CA GLY A 27 4.74 -2.70 -2.17
C GLY A 27 6.01 -2.35 -2.94
N ALA A 28 6.10 -2.78 -4.19
CA ALA A 28 7.19 -2.36 -5.07
C ALA A 28 7.18 -0.82 -5.23
N PRO A 29 8.35 -0.17 -5.43
CA PRO A 29 8.44 1.29 -5.57
C PRO A 29 7.75 1.85 -6.82
N ARG A 30 7.21 0.98 -7.69
CA ARG A 30 6.48 1.32 -8.91
C ARG A 30 5.27 0.42 -9.07
N ILE A 31 4.27 0.94 -9.79
CA ILE A 31 3.09 0.18 -10.19
C ILE A 31 3.50 -0.86 -11.24
N GLU A 32 3.71 -2.08 -10.78
CA GLU A 32 4.05 -3.24 -11.59
C GLU A 32 2.99 -4.34 -11.36
N LYS A 33 3.02 -5.41 -12.19
CA LYS A 33 2.00 -6.48 -12.13
C LYS A 33 1.82 -7.04 -10.72
N ALA A 34 2.90 -7.24 -9.97
CA ALA A 34 2.85 -7.76 -8.61
C ALA A 34 2.12 -6.83 -7.63
N MET A 35 2.28 -5.50 -7.77
CA MET A 35 1.54 -4.52 -6.98
C MET A 35 0.04 -4.58 -7.31
N THR A 36 -0.29 -4.65 -8.60
CA THR A 36 -1.69 -4.79 -9.05
C THR A 36 -2.33 -6.08 -8.54
N ASP A 37 -1.62 -7.20 -8.60
CA ASP A 37 -2.11 -8.49 -8.06
C ASP A 37 -2.31 -8.42 -6.53
N SER A 38 -1.42 -7.71 -5.83
CA SER A 38 -1.54 -7.48 -4.38
C SER A 38 -2.76 -6.61 -4.05
N ILE A 39 -2.97 -5.49 -4.75
CA ILE A 39 -4.12 -4.60 -4.57
C ILE A 39 -5.44 -5.34 -4.84
N LYS A 40 -5.47 -6.22 -5.85
CA LYS A 40 -6.67 -7.00 -6.18
C LYS A 40 -7.11 -7.93 -5.05
N LEU A 41 -6.15 -8.49 -4.32
CA LEU A 41 -6.37 -9.53 -3.31
C LEU A 41 -6.37 -9.00 -1.88
N ALA A 42 -5.95 -7.75 -1.65
CA ALA A 42 -5.84 -7.20 -0.32
C ALA A 42 -7.21 -6.95 0.33
N ASP A 43 -7.33 -7.29 1.61
CA ASP A 43 -8.45 -6.84 2.45
C ASP A 43 -8.21 -5.42 2.98
N TYR A 44 -6.94 -5.07 3.21
CA TYR A 44 -6.49 -3.77 3.70
C TYR A 44 -5.25 -3.27 2.96
N ILE A 45 -5.24 -1.99 2.61
CA ILE A 45 -4.08 -1.31 2.01
C ILE A 45 -3.71 -0.10 2.86
N LEU A 46 -2.42 0.03 3.15
CA LEU A 46 -1.84 1.19 3.84
C LEU A 46 -0.89 1.90 2.88
N ILE A 47 -1.14 3.18 2.63
CA ILE A 47 -0.31 4.02 1.76
C ILE A 47 0.52 4.96 2.64
N PRO A 48 1.85 4.78 2.74
CA PRO A 48 2.69 5.70 3.48
C PRO A 48 2.85 7.02 2.72
N LEU A 49 2.69 8.14 3.41
CA LEU A 49 3.04 9.47 2.90
C LEU A 49 3.66 10.34 3.98
N LYS A 50 4.42 11.37 3.58
CA LYS A 50 4.77 12.49 4.46
C LYS A 50 3.76 13.62 4.24
N PRO A 51 3.55 14.50 5.24
CA PRO A 51 2.69 15.68 5.08
C PRO A 51 3.44 16.78 4.30
N SER A 52 3.84 16.47 3.06
CA SER A 52 4.50 17.39 2.14
C SER A 52 3.79 17.34 0.79
N GLN A 53 3.76 18.48 0.07
CA GLN A 53 3.10 18.56 -1.24
C GLN A 53 3.71 17.59 -2.25
N PHE A 54 5.04 17.41 -2.20
CA PHE A 54 5.76 16.53 -3.12
C PHE A 54 5.37 15.06 -2.92
N ASP A 55 5.26 14.62 -1.66
CA ASP A 55 4.88 13.24 -1.34
C ASP A 55 3.42 12.95 -1.74
N ILE A 56 2.51 13.91 -1.54
CA ILE A 56 1.11 13.77 -1.98
C ILE A 56 1.03 13.57 -3.50
N TRP A 57 1.80 14.35 -4.27
CA TRP A 57 1.85 14.18 -5.73
C TRP A 57 2.47 12.86 -6.14
N ALA A 58 3.55 12.43 -5.49
CA ALA A 58 4.20 11.16 -5.78
C ALA A 58 3.28 9.95 -5.52
N CYS A 59 2.39 10.03 -4.51
CA CYS A 59 1.46 8.96 -4.17
C CYS A 59 0.12 9.02 -4.92
N LYS A 60 -0.15 10.07 -5.70
CA LYS A 60 -1.45 10.31 -6.34
C LYS A 60 -1.92 9.12 -7.19
N ASP A 61 -1.05 8.63 -8.08
CA ASP A 61 -1.39 7.51 -8.97
C ASP A 61 -1.72 6.23 -8.19
N SER A 62 -1.03 5.98 -7.07
CA SER A 62 -1.31 4.84 -6.20
C SER A 62 -2.65 4.99 -5.47
N ILE A 63 -2.97 6.20 -5.01
CA ILE A 63 -4.26 6.50 -4.38
C ILE A 63 -5.40 6.29 -5.38
N GLU A 64 -5.27 6.81 -6.61
CA GLU A 64 -6.27 6.66 -7.66
C GLU A 64 -6.50 5.19 -8.02
N LEU A 65 -5.44 4.39 -8.11
CA LEU A 65 -5.53 2.95 -8.38
C LEU A 65 -6.28 2.20 -7.26
N VAL A 66 -5.97 2.50 -6.01
CA VAL A 66 -6.64 1.90 -4.85
C VAL A 66 -8.10 2.33 -4.80
N GLN A 67 -8.40 3.61 -5.05
CA GLN A 67 -9.77 4.12 -5.11
C GLN A 67 -10.58 3.43 -6.21
N ALA A 68 -10.00 3.27 -7.41
CA ALA A 68 -10.64 2.55 -8.51
C ALA A 68 -10.95 1.09 -8.13
N ARG A 69 -10.05 0.42 -7.41
CA ARG A 69 -10.31 -0.93 -6.90
C ARG A 69 -11.43 -0.96 -5.87
N MET A 70 -11.48 0.00 -4.95
CA MET A 70 -12.53 0.12 -3.94
C MET A 70 -13.92 0.34 -4.55
N GLN A 71 -14.02 0.94 -5.75
CA GLN A 71 -15.32 1.04 -6.46
C GLN A 71 -15.84 -0.33 -6.95
N ILE A 72 -14.97 -1.34 -7.03
CA ILE A 72 -15.30 -2.69 -7.54
C ILE A 72 -15.39 -3.70 -6.38
N ASP A 73 -14.79 -3.38 -5.22
CA ASP A 73 -14.73 -4.27 -4.06
C ASP A 73 -14.99 -3.51 -2.77
N ASP A 74 -16.23 -3.57 -2.31
CA ASP A 74 -16.70 -2.92 -1.09
C ASP A 74 -16.05 -3.46 0.19
N LYS A 75 -15.34 -4.60 0.12
CA LYS A 75 -14.65 -5.17 1.29
C LYS A 75 -13.26 -4.58 1.47
N LEU A 76 -12.63 -4.09 0.41
CA LEU A 76 -11.31 -3.49 0.48
C LEU A 76 -11.37 -2.21 1.31
N LYS A 77 -10.52 -2.14 2.34
CA LYS A 77 -10.32 -0.94 3.15
C LYS A 77 -8.95 -0.34 2.85
N ALA A 78 -8.88 0.98 2.78
CA ALA A 78 -7.63 1.68 2.56
C ALA A 78 -7.43 2.79 3.59
N GLY A 79 -6.17 3.02 3.97
CA GLY A 79 -5.78 4.06 4.92
C GLY A 79 -4.48 4.73 4.49
N LEU A 80 -4.39 6.02 4.79
CA LEU A 80 -3.17 6.80 4.66
C LEU A 80 -2.37 6.72 5.96
N VAL A 81 -1.07 6.40 5.85
CA VAL A 81 -0.15 6.34 7.00
C VAL A 81 0.81 7.51 6.91
N ILE A 82 0.65 8.48 7.81
CA ILE A 82 1.57 9.60 7.90
C ILE A 82 2.88 9.10 8.53
N SER A 83 3.96 9.14 7.75
CA SER A 83 5.29 8.71 8.15
C SER A 83 6.24 9.92 8.17
N GLN A 84 7.26 9.89 9.04
CA GLN A 84 8.18 10.99 9.34
C GLN A 84 7.51 12.28 9.85
N THR A 85 7.15 12.30 11.13
CA THR A 85 7.03 13.57 11.88
C THR A 85 8.43 14.04 12.27
N ASN A 86 9.14 14.72 11.38
CA ASN A 86 10.35 15.44 11.81
C ASN A 86 9.91 16.58 12.75
N LYS A 87 10.24 16.49 14.04
CA LYS A 87 10.06 17.56 15.05
C LYS A 87 10.88 18.84 14.77
N GLN A 88 11.46 19.01 13.57
CA GLN A 88 12.40 20.10 13.26
C GLN A 88 11.81 21.22 12.38
N ALA A 89 10.51 21.21 12.09
CA ALA A 89 9.85 22.30 11.36
C ALA A 89 9.25 23.40 12.26
N ASP A 90 9.35 23.27 13.60
CA ASP A 90 8.82 24.27 14.57
C ASP A 90 9.89 25.28 15.02
N LYS A 91 10.88 25.61 14.18
CA LYS A 91 11.86 26.67 14.46
C LYS A 91 11.87 27.77 13.40
N PHE A 92 10.73 28.44 13.25
CA PHE A 92 10.67 29.82 12.78
C PHE A 92 9.60 30.57 13.58
N SER A 93 10.01 31.03 14.76
CA SER A 93 9.33 32.04 15.58
C SER A 93 10.38 32.92 16.21
#